data_AF-A0A661GV26-F1
#
_entry.id   AF-A0A661GV26-F1
#
_cell.length_a   1.000
_cell.length_b   1.000
_cell.length_c   1.000
_cell.angle_alpha   90.00
_cell.angle_beta   90.00
_cell.angle_gamma   90.00
#
_symmetry.space_group_name_H-M   'P 1'
#
loop_
_entity.id
_entity.type
_entity.pdbx_description
1 polymer ?
#
loop_
_entity_poly.entity_id
_entity_poly.type
_entity_poly.pdbx_seq_one_letter_code
_entity_poly.pdbx_strand_id
1 'polypeptide(L)'
;MFDDVQPAPDPTRVPGASVSALGARSPYETLKRVPAYNIISLTPLQSLHGTITPADLHFERHHGGVPQIDPASHELLIHGMVDKPLKFSLDDLKRFTSVTRTCFIECSGNLDTRAGEKSSPQVLCGLTSQSEWTGVAL
;
A
#
# COMPACT_ATOMS: atom_id res chain seq x y z
N MET A 1 -23.32 1.36 -19.25
CA MET A 1 -23.90 2.72 -19.17
C MET A 1 -22.83 3.58 -18.55
N PHE A 2 -22.14 4.39 -19.34
CA PHE A 2 -21.22 5.38 -18.80
C PHE A 2 -22.11 6.55 -18.40
N ASP A 3 -22.28 6.77 -17.11
CA ASP A 3 -23.03 7.93 -16.63
C ASP A 3 -22.27 9.19 -17.09
N ASP A 4 -22.99 10.06 -17.79
CA ASP A 4 -22.56 11.41 -18.14
C ASP A 4 -22.21 12.16 -16.84
N VAL A 5 -20.91 12.31 -16.57
CA VAL A 5 -20.44 13.20 -15.50
C VAL A 5 -20.74 14.62 -15.96
N GLN A 6 -21.87 15.15 -15.48
CA GLN A 6 -22.20 16.57 -15.65
C GLN A 6 -21.03 17.41 -15.15
N PRO A 7 -20.59 18.44 -15.90
CA PRO A 7 -19.50 19.29 -15.45
C PRO A 7 -19.89 19.91 -14.11
N ALA A 8 -18.99 19.78 -13.12
CA ALA A 8 -19.23 20.33 -11.80
C ALA A 8 -19.57 21.83 -11.92
N PRO A 9 -20.55 22.35 -11.17
CA PRO A 9 -20.85 23.77 -11.16
C PRO A 9 -19.58 24.55 -10.83
N ASP A 10 -19.44 25.73 -11.44
CA ASP A 10 -18.31 26.65 -11.20
C ASP A 10 -18.00 26.70 -9.71
N PRO A 11 -16.83 26.19 -9.26
CA PRO A 11 -16.54 26.03 -7.83
C PRO A 11 -16.41 27.37 -7.12
N THR A 12 -16.34 28.49 -7.85
CA THR A 12 -16.36 29.84 -7.29
C THR A 12 -17.78 30.34 -6.95
N ARG A 13 -18.83 29.63 -7.41
CA ARG A 13 -20.24 30.05 -7.27
C ARG A 13 -21.04 29.25 -6.25
N VAL A 14 -20.47 28.18 -5.71
CA VAL A 14 -21.13 27.32 -4.72
C VAL A 14 -20.17 27.03 -3.57
N PRO A 15 -20.64 27.02 -2.31
CA PRO A 15 -19.84 26.48 -1.20
C PRO A 15 -19.44 25.03 -1.45
N GLY A 16 -18.23 24.67 -1.05
CA GLY A 16 -17.72 23.30 -1.14
C GLY A 16 -18.44 22.32 -0.21
N ALA A 17 -18.11 21.03 -0.34
CA ALA A 17 -18.63 19.99 0.54
C ALA A 17 -18.20 20.20 2.00
N SER A 18 -19.03 19.75 2.94
CA SER A 18 -18.69 19.68 4.37
C SER A 18 -17.54 18.71 4.64
N VAL A 19 -16.94 18.82 5.82
CA VAL A 19 -15.91 17.89 6.30
C VAL A 19 -16.40 16.44 6.34
N SER A 20 -15.51 15.48 6.09
CA SER A 20 -15.78 14.05 6.15
C SER A 20 -14.99 13.35 7.26
N ALA A 21 -15.47 12.19 7.71
CA ALA A 21 -14.75 11.36 8.68
C ALA A 21 -13.52 10.67 8.08
N LEU A 22 -13.55 10.38 6.77
CA LEU A 22 -12.45 9.78 6.02
C LEU A 22 -12.21 10.58 4.74
N GLY A 23 -10.95 10.83 4.42
CA GLY A 23 -10.55 11.44 3.16
C GLY A 23 -10.71 10.45 2.01
N ALA A 24 -11.18 10.95 0.86
CA ALA A 24 -11.18 10.22 -0.41
C ALA A 24 -10.32 10.97 -1.41
N ARG A 25 -9.79 10.26 -2.41
CA ARG A 25 -9.13 10.91 -3.55
C ARG A 25 -10.12 11.81 -4.28
N SER A 26 -9.60 12.85 -4.91
CA SER A 26 -10.39 13.69 -5.83
C SER A 26 -11.09 12.80 -6.87
N PRO A 27 -12.34 13.09 -7.26
CA PRO A 27 -13.01 12.35 -8.33
C PRO A 27 -12.32 12.50 -9.70
N TYR A 28 -11.42 13.48 -9.83
CA TYR A 28 -10.57 13.66 -11.01
C TYR A 28 -9.25 12.88 -10.95
N GLU A 29 -8.95 12.25 -9.81
CA GLU A 29 -7.75 11.42 -9.64
C GLU A 29 -7.99 10.04 -10.23
N THR A 30 -7.07 9.59 -11.10
CA THR A 30 -7.21 8.32 -11.85
C THR A 30 -6.07 7.34 -11.58
N LEU A 31 -5.14 7.70 -10.69
CA LEU A 31 -4.06 6.81 -10.24
C LEU A 31 -4.62 5.47 -9.76
N LYS A 32 -4.08 4.39 -10.30
CA LYS A 32 -4.46 3.02 -9.92
C LYS A 32 -3.29 2.09 -10.07
N ARG A 33 -3.29 1.04 -9.25
CA ARG A 33 -2.40 -0.11 -9.45
C ARG A 33 -2.89 -0.94 -10.63
N VAL A 34 -1.99 -1.67 -11.27
CA VAL A 34 -2.34 -2.65 -12.32
C VAL A 34 -2.26 -4.05 -11.70
N PRO A 35 -3.39 -4.75 -11.47
CA PRO A 35 -3.36 -6.11 -10.98
C PRO A 35 -2.87 -7.07 -12.08
N ALA A 36 -2.12 -8.10 -11.71
CA ALA A 36 -1.70 -9.16 -12.61
C ALA A 36 -1.65 -10.52 -11.91
N TYR A 37 -1.98 -11.57 -12.67
CA TYR A 37 -1.93 -12.98 -12.25
C TYR A 37 -2.72 -13.32 -10.98
N ASN A 38 -3.61 -12.42 -10.52
CA ASN A 38 -4.35 -12.51 -9.26
C ASN A 38 -3.47 -12.65 -7.99
N ILE A 39 -2.18 -12.28 -8.08
CA ILE A 39 -1.23 -12.39 -6.97
C ILE A 39 -0.36 -11.15 -6.80
N ILE A 40 -0.35 -10.23 -7.76
CA ILE A 40 0.39 -8.97 -7.68
C ILE A 40 -0.46 -7.79 -8.12
N SER A 41 -0.08 -6.60 -7.66
CA SER A 41 -0.50 -5.34 -8.28
C SER A 41 0.67 -4.35 -8.34
N LEU A 42 0.76 -3.58 -9.42
CA LEU A 42 1.91 -2.76 -9.77
C LEU A 42 1.69 -1.28 -9.43
N THR A 43 2.64 -0.64 -8.76
CA THR A 43 2.59 0.78 -8.39
C THR A 43 2.70 1.69 -9.61
N PRO A 44 1.88 2.76 -9.74
CA PRO A 44 1.90 3.68 -10.88
C PRO A 44 3.09 4.66 -10.85
N LEU A 45 4.32 4.15 -10.82
CA LEU A 45 5.55 4.92 -10.57
C LEU A 45 5.68 6.19 -11.43
N GLN A 46 5.34 6.11 -12.71
CA GLN A 46 5.43 7.24 -13.65
C GLN A 46 4.52 8.43 -13.31
N SER A 47 3.52 8.21 -12.47
CA SER A 47 2.51 9.20 -12.12
C SER A 47 2.62 9.66 -10.66
N LEU A 48 3.54 9.05 -9.89
CA LEU A 48 3.81 9.46 -8.51
C LEU A 48 4.88 10.55 -8.47
N HIS A 49 4.79 11.39 -7.43
CA HIS A 49 5.77 12.43 -7.13
C HIS A 49 6.26 12.26 -5.69
N GLY A 50 7.54 12.56 -5.46
CA GLY A 50 8.18 12.37 -4.15
C GLY A 50 8.66 10.94 -3.92
N THR A 51 8.96 10.62 -2.66
CA THR A 51 9.63 9.37 -2.27
C THR A 51 8.75 8.42 -1.48
N ILE A 52 7.60 8.87 -0.96
CA ILE A 52 6.64 8.03 -0.24
C ILE A 52 5.50 7.65 -1.18
N THR A 53 5.29 6.34 -1.35
CA THR A 53 4.18 5.79 -2.10
C THR A 53 2.91 5.88 -1.26
N PRO A 54 1.81 6.46 -1.76
CA PRO A 54 0.52 6.41 -1.07
C PRO A 54 0.11 4.96 -0.76
N ALA A 55 -0.39 4.69 0.44
CA ALA A 55 -0.63 3.33 0.93
C ALA A 55 -1.58 2.51 0.03
N ASP A 56 -2.58 3.16 -0.57
CA ASP A 56 -3.53 2.55 -1.51
C ASP A 56 -2.94 2.30 -2.92
N LEU A 57 -1.74 2.81 -3.18
CA LEU A 57 -0.98 2.62 -4.42
C LEU A 57 0.31 1.82 -4.22
N HIS A 58 0.59 1.38 -2.99
CA HIS A 58 1.70 0.48 -2.69
C HIS A 58 1.50 -0.86 -3.41
N PHE A 59 2.54 -1.40 -4.03
CA PHE A 59 2.46 -2.65 -4.76
C PHE A 59 2.04 -3.79 -3.81
N GLU A 60 1.40 -4.81 -4.36
CA GLU A 60 1.03 -6.02 -3.62
C GLU A 60 1.72 -7.25 -4.19
N ARG A 61 2.05 -8.20 -3.32
CA ARG A 61 2.43 -9.57 -3.67
C ARG A 61 1.87 -10.54 -2.63
N HIS A 62 1.01 -11.44 -3.07
CA HIS A 62 0.37 -12.43 -2.21
C HIS A 62 0.64 -13.84 -2.73
N HIS A 63 1.07 -14.74 -1.86
CA HIS A 63 1.19 -16.17 -2.20
C HIS A 63 -0.02 -17.00 -1.76
N GLY A 64 -0.79 -16.50 -0.78
CA GLY A 64 -2.00 -17.14 -0.24
C GLY A 64 -3.18 -16.20 -0.07
N GLY A 65 -3.19 -15.06 -0.78
CA GLY A 65 -4.18 -13.99 -0.61
C GLY A 65 -3.94 -13.12 0.64
N VAL A 66 -4.90 -12.24 0.92
CA VAL A 66 -4.88 -11.34 2.09
C VAL A 66 -5.72 -11.94 3.21
N PRO A 67 -5.14 -12.32 4.35
CA PRO A 67 -5.90 -12.87 5.46
C PRO A 67 -6.71 -11.77 6.18
N GLN A 68 -7.93 -12.11 6.59
CA GLN A 68 -8.69 -11.29 7.51
C GLN A 68 -8.29 -11.65 8.95
N ILE A 69 -7.52 -10.79 9.59
CA ILE A 69 -7.00 -11.01 10.94
C ILE A 69 -7.76 -10.10 11.91
N ASP A 70 -8.35 -10.69 12.95
CA ASP A 70 -8.85 -9.93 14.09
C ASP A 70 -7.67 -9.53 15.00
N PRO A 71 -7.38 -8.23 15.19
CA PRO A 71 -6.26 -7.79 16.01
C PRO A 71 -6.34 -8.27 17.47
N ALA A 72 -7.54 -8.51 18.01
CA ALA A 72 -7.72 -8.94 19.39
C ALA A 72 -7.32 -10.41 19.63
N SER A 73 -7.26 -11.22 18.58
CA SER A 73 -6.86 -12.63 18.62
C SER A 73 -5.50 -12.91 17.99
N HIS A 74 -4.82 -11.88 17.49
CA HIS A 74 -3.52 -12.02 16.85
C HIS A 74 -2.42 -12.35 17.87
N GLU A 75 -1.68 -13.43 17.62
CA GLU A 75 -0.49 -13.83 18.39
C GLU A 75 0.75 -13.90 17.49
N LEU A 76 1.87 -13.34 17.95
CA LEU A 76 3.21 -13.57 17.40
C LEU A 76 3.95 -14.59 18.27
N LEU A 77 4.32 -15.73 17.70
CA LEU A 77 5.11 -16.77 18.37
C LEU A 77 6.59 -16.63 18.03
N ILE A 78 7.44 -16.49 19.05
CA ILE A 78 8.90 -16.62 18.96
C ILE A 78 9.30 -17.95 19.59
N HIS A 79 9.87 -18.86 18.80
CA HIS A 79 10.26 -20.21 19.23
C HIS A 79 11.48 -20.72 18.44
N GLY A 80 11.97 -21.92 18.76
CA GLY A 80 13.13 -22.52 18.11
C GLY A 80 14.36 -22.54 19.03
N MET A 81 15.49 -22.05 18.55
CA MET A 81 16.75 -21.99 19.32
C MET A 81 16.77 -20.77 20.28
N VAL A 82 15.85 -20.78 21.24
CA VAL A 82 15.72 -19.74 22.28
C VAL A 82 15.60 -20.39 23.65
N ASP A 83 16.07 -19.71 24.70
CA ASP A 83 16.00 -20.24 26.08
C ASP A 83 14.55 -20.45 26.53
N LYS A 84 13.64 -19.56 26.12
CA LYS A 84 12.22 -19.63 26.44
C LYS A 84 11.38 -19.17 25.25
N PRO A 85 10.58 -20.07 24.65
CA PRO A 85 9.58 -19.68 23.65
C PRO A 85 8.53 -18.72 24.26
N LEU A 86 8.14 -17.71 23.50
CA LEU A 86 7.21 -16.67 23.94
C LEU A 86 6.13 -16.43 22.89
N LYS A 87 4.94 -16.06 23.37
CA LYS A 87 3.83 -15.55 22.56
C LYS A 87 3.55 -14.11 22.95
N PHE A 88 3.32 -13.26 21.98
CA PHE A 88 2.98 -11.85 22.18
C PHE A 88 1.64 -11.54 21.52
N SER A 89 0.74 -10.89 22.25
CA SER A 89 -0.42 -10.23 21.65
C SER A 89 0.01 -8.94 20.93
N LEU A 90 -0.86 -8.40 20.08
CA LEU A 90 -0.61 -7.09 19.47
C LEU A 90 -0.43 -5.97 20.51
N ASP A 91 -1.15 -6.05 21.63
CA ASP A 91 -1.03 -5.07 22.72
C ASP A 91 0.30 -5.21 23.47
N ASP A 92 0.84 -6.42 23.60
CA ASP A 92 2.18 -6.61 24.17
C ASP A 92 3.25 -5.98 23.27
N LEU A 93 3.14 -6.17 21.95
CA LEU A 93 4.07 -5.58 20.99
C LEU A 93 4.07 -4.04 21.06
N LYS A 94 2.90 -3.42 21.21
CA LYS A 94 2.78 -1.94 21.31
C LYS A 94 3.40 -1.35 22.57
N ARG A 95 3.73 -2.15 23.59
CA ARG A 95 4.42 -1.67 24.82
C ARG A 95 5.93 -1.55 24.64
N PHE A 96 6.52 -2.17 23.62
CA PHE A 96 7.95 -2.05 23.34
C PHE A 96 8.29 -0.68 22.73
N THR A 97 9.56 -0.28 22.84
CA THR A 97 10.05 0.95 22.21
C THR A 97 9.90 0.85 20.70
N SER A 98 9.21 1.83 20.11
CA SER A 98 9.03 1.91 18.66
C SER A 98 10.23 2.56 17.96
N VAL A 99 10.53 2.08 16.76
CA VAL A 99 11.51 2.65 15.83
C VAL A 99 10.79 2.94 14.52
N THR A 100 11.13 4.07 13.90
CA THR A 100 10.60 4.51 12.59
C THR A 100 11.71 4.52 11.54
N ARG A 101 11.43 4.00 10.35
CA ARG A 101 12.36 4.00 9.20
C ARG A 101 11.62 4.23 7.89
N THR A 102 12.17 5.06 7.01
CA THR A 102 11.76 5.11 5.61
C THR A 102 12.54 4.08 4.81
N CYS A 103 11.84 3.10 4.23
CA CYS A 103 12.46 2.04 3.44
C CYS A 103 11.57 1.66 2.26
N PHE A 104 12.21 1.34 1.13
CA PHE A 104 11.54 0.71 0.01
C PHE A 104 11.49 -0.81 0.20
N ILE A 105 10.45 -1.43 -0.34
CA ILE A 105 10.38 -2.87 -0.57
C ILE A 105 10.39 -3.07 -2.08
N GLU A 106 11.22 -3.98 -2.57
CA GLU A 106 11.26 -4.38 -3.96
C GLU A 106 11.08 -5.89 -4.06
N CYS A 107 10.15 -6.32 -4.92
CA CYS A 107 9.99 -7.73 -5.19
C CYS A 107 11.20 -8.25 -5.98
N SER A 108 11.72 -9.43 -5.65
CA SER A 108 12.78 -10.06 -6.45
C SER A 108 12.37 -10.36 -7.90
N GLY A 109 11.07 -10.38 -8.19
CA GLY A 109 10.53 -10.47 -9.54
C GLY A 109 10.25 -9.12 -10.22
N ASN A 110 10.74 -8.01 -9.68
CA ASN A 110 10.67 -6.70 -10.35
C ASN A 110 11.53 -6.69 -11.62
N LEU A 111 11.25 -5.76 -12.55
CA LEU A 111 11.80 -5.74 -13.91
C LEU A 111 11.24 -6.85 -14.81
N ASP A 112 10.03 -6.64 -15.33
CA ASP A 112 9.40 -7.59 -16.26
C ASP A 112 10.19 -7.66 -17.58
N THR A 113 10.85 -8.79 -17.84
CA THR A 113 11.66 -9.02 -19.04
C THR A 113 10.85 -9.07 -20.34
N ARG A 114 9.52 -9.14 -20.25
CA ARG A 114 8.61 -9.07 -21.41
C ARG A 114 8.18 -7.64 -21.72
N ALA A 115 8.52 -6.67 -20.87
CA ALA A 115 8.23 -5.27 -21.12
C ALA A 115 8.98 -4.79 -22.37
N GLY A 116 8.26 -4.11 -23.27
CA GLY A 116 8.84 -3.51 -24.46
C GLY A 116 9.19 -2.04 -24.27
N GLU A 117 9.75 -1.41 -25.30
CA GLU A 117 10.14 0.01 -25.29
C GLU A 117 9.01 0.98 -24.92
N LYS A 118 7.76 0.59 -25.16
CA LYS A 118 6.56 1.40 -24.87
C LYS A 118 5.91 1.08 -23.51
N SER A 119 6.46 0.15 -22.73
CA SER A 119 5.94 -0.17 -21.42
C SER A 119 6.11 1.00 -20.46
N SER A 120 5.09 1.31 -19.67
CA SER A 120 5.21 2.30 -18.61
C SER A 120 6.13 1.78 -17.49
N PRO A 121 6.75 2.66 -16.70
CA PRO A 121 7.45 2.30 -15.47
C PRO A 121 6.62 1.39 -14.55
N GLN A 122 5.31 1.59 -14.45
CA GLN A 122 4.42 0.69 -13.70
C GLN A 122 4.46 -0.76 -14.21
N VAL A 123 4.46 -0.98 -15.52
CA VAL A 123 4.52 -2.33 -16.10
C VAL A 123 5.93 -2.90 -16.01
N LEU A 124 6.94 -2.07 -16.30
CA LEU A 124 8.34 -2.49 -16.32
C LEU A 124 8.86 -2.81 -14.91
N CYS A 125 8.72 -1.87 -13.96
CA CYS A 125 9.39 -1.90 -12.66
C CYS A 125 8.46 -1.56 -11.47
N GLY A 126 7.14 -1.69 -11.62
CA GLY A 126 6.16 -1.31 -10.60
C GLY A 126 6.04 -2.24 -9.39
N LEU A 127 6.85 -3.29 -9.26
CA LEU A 127 6.90 -4.13 -8.04
C LEU A 127 7.87 -3.57 -7.00
N THR A 128 7.77 -2.25 -6.79
CA THR A 128 8.50 -1.54 -5.75
C THR A 128 7.66 -0.39 -5.21
N SER A 129 7.83 -0.09 -3.93
CA SER A 129 7.18 1.03 -3.25
C SER A 129 7.98 1.40 -2.02
N GLN A 130 7.80 2.63 -1.54
CA GLN A 130 8.49 3.12 -0.35
C GLN A 130 7.51 3.73 0.64
N SER A 131 7.69 3.38 1.90
CA SER A 131 6.85 3.82 3.01
C SER A 131 7.71 4.19 4.22
N GLU A 132 7.10 4.96 5.13
CA GLU A 132 7.56 5.06 6.51
C GLU A 132 6.97 3.90 7.32
N TRP A 133 7.84 3.13 7.97
CA TRP A 133 7.48 1.97 8.76
C TRP A 133 7.76 2.27 10.23
N THR A 134 6.76 2.09 11.09
CA THR A 134 6.90 2.23 12.54
C THR A 134 6.55 0.91 13.22
N GLY A 135 7.42 0.42 14.10
CA GLY A 135 7.20 -0.83 14.82
C GLY A 135 8.31 -1.14 15.81
N VAL A 136 8.39 -2.38 16.26
CA VAL A 136 9.40 -2.86 17.21
C VAL A 136 10.56 -3.47 16.44
N ALA A 137 11.81 -3.18 16.84
CA ALA A 137 12.98 -3.85 16.27
C ALA A 137 12.99 -5.33 16.65
N LEU A 138 13.28 -6.20 15.68
CA LEU A 138 13.49 -7.64 15.88
C LEU A 138 14.77 -7.93 16.66
#